data_AF-A0A929EE96-F1
#
_entry.id   AF-A0A929EE96-F1
#
_cell.length_a   1.000
_cell.length_b   1.000
_cell.length_c   1.000
_cell.angle_alpha   90.00
_cell.angle_beta   90.00
_cell.angle_gamma   90.00
#
_symmetry.space_group_name_H-M   'P 1'
#
loop_
_entity.id
_entity.type
_entity.pdbx_description
1 polymer ?
#
loop_
_entity_poly.entity_id
_entity_poly.type
_entity_poly.pdbx_seq_one_letter_code
_entity_poly.pdbx_strand_id
1 'polypeptide(L)'
;MTDTDQPTSSVTSQYKKECPLCSSQTVQFFCKDRRREYLRCSSCSLIFVPAPLHLTIDEQKSRYDLHRNDSEDPGYRAFLSRLVDPLVERLAPGARGLDFGSGPGPTLSLLLEERGFSVQNYDPFYAPDSTLLKKRYDFVACSETVEHFCAPATDWQLLFSLVGTGGVAAVMTAFVPAESEERAGSFAGWRYKDDPTHVTFYSKETFFWIAEKFGVKAEIVGESVVLFSF
;
A
#
# COMPACT_ATOMS: atom_id res chain seq x y z
N MET A 1 -8.99 35.99 39.98
CA MET A 1 -9.92 35.98 38.83
C MET A 1 -9.04 35.92 37.59
N THR A 2 -8.51 34.72 37.34
CA THR A 2 -8.91 33.83 36.23
C THR A 2 -8.29 34.31 34.92
N ASP A 3 -7.05 33.84 34.74
CA ASP A 3 -6.54 33.32 33.47
C ASP A 3 -7.65 32.61 32.68
N THR A 4 -7.77 32.92 31.39
CA THR A 4 -7.66 31.95 30.29
C THR A 4 -8.01 32.63 28.97
N ASP A 5 -6.99 33.14 28.29
CA ASP A 5 -7.03 33.28 26.84
C ASP A 5 -6.74 31.91 26.22
N GLN A 6 -7.77 31.22 25.72
CA GLN A 6 -7.63 30.13 24.77
C GLN A 6 -7.94 30.64 23.37
N PRO A 7 -6.99 30.62 22.42
CA PRO A 7 -7.36 30.67 21.02
C PRO A 7 -7.81 29.28 20.59
N THR A 8 -9.12 29.08 20.46
CA THR A 8 -9.71 27.95 19.74
C THR A 8 -9.44 28.13 18.24
N SER A 9 -8.26 27.72 17.77
CA SER A 9 -8.00 27.67 16.33
C SER A 9 -8.68 26.44 15.74
N SER A 10 -9.93 26.58 15.33
CA SER A 10 -10.58 25.66 14.40
C SER A 10 -9.92 25.80 13.03
N VAL A 11 -8.81 25.08 12.82
CA VAL A 11 -8.20 24.97 11.50
C VAL A 11 -9.14 24.14 10.62
N THR A 12 -10.03 24.82 9.90
CA THR A 12 -10.82 24.23 8.83
C THR A 12 -9.87 23.81 7.72
N SER A 13 -9.58 22.52 7.65
CA SER A 13 -8.87 21.90 6.52
C SER A 13 -9.50 22.34 5.18
N GLN A 14 -8.68 22.91 4.29
CA GLN A 14 -9.07 23.48 2.99
C GLN A 14 -9.42 22.39 1.94
N TYR A 15 -9.23 21.12 2.26
CA TYR A 15 -9.34 20.01 1.32
C TYR A 15 -10.72 19.37 1.33
N LYS A 16 -11.08 18.75 0.20
CA LYS A 16 -12.28 17.93 0.09
C LYS A 16 -12.22 16.82 1.14
N LYS A 17 -13.15 16.84 2.10
CA LYS A 17 -13.22 15.87 3.22
C LYS A 17 -13.92 14.58 2.79
N GLU A 18 -13.46 13.96 1.71
CA GLU A 18 -13.98 12.68 1.23
C GLU A 18 -12.84 11.65 1.23
N CYS A 19 -13.09 10.47 1.81
CA CYS A 19 -12.10 9.41 1.84
C CYS A 19 -11.92 8.82 0.44
N PRO A 20 -10.69 8.74 -0.10
CA PRO A 20 -10.46 8.28 -1.48
C PRO A 20 -10.64 6.76 -1.66
N LEU A 21 -10.82 6.00 -0.57
CA LEU A 21 -11.05 4.55 -0.59
C LEU A 21 -12.53 4.17 -0.40
N CYS A 22 -13.22 4.83 0.54
CA CYS A 22 -14.58 4.48 0.92
C CYS A 22 -15.64 5.54 0.62
N SER A 23 -15.26 6.71 0.09
CA SER A 23 -16.13 7.86 -0.19
C SER A 23 -16.88 8.42 1.04
N SER A 24 -16.53 7.98 2.25
CA SER A 24 -17.10 8.55 3.48
C SER A 24 -16.68 10.01 3.66
N GLN A 25 -17.61 10.81 4.18
CA GLN A 25 -17.36 12.22 4.55
C GLN A 25 -16.82 12.37 5.98
N THR A 26 -16.69 11.27 6.74
CA THR A 26 -16.15 11.28 8.11
C THR A 26 -14.62 11.29 8.08
N VAL A 27 -14.06 12.34 7.48
CA VAL A 27 -12.62 12.58 7.37
C VAL A 27 -12.21 13.73 8.27
N GLN A 28 -11.16 13.49 9.05
CA GLN A 28 -10.62 14.46 10.01
C GLN A 28 -9.14 14.71 9.74
N PHE A 29 -8.67 15.89 10.15
CA PHE A 29 -7.24 16.15 10.25
C PHE A 29 -6.62 15.14 11.23
N PHE A 30 -5.51 14.54 10.86
CA PHE A 30 -4.82 13.55 11.68
C PHE A 30 -3.51 14.13 12.22
N CYS A 31 -2.60 14.52 11.34
CA CYS A 31 -1.39 15.24 11.71
C CYS A 31 -0.83 16.02 10.53
N LYS A 32 0.26 16.76 10.79
CA LYS A 32 1.00 17.52 9.80
C LYS A 32 2.49 17.40 10.08
N ASP A 33 3.28 17.30 9.02
CA ASP A 33 4.72 17.51 9.11
C ASP A 33 5.15 18.78 8.38
N ARG A 34 6.46 18.94 8.15
CA ARG A 34 7.00 20.15 7.52
C ARG A 34 6.57 20.30 6.06
N ARG A 35 6.14 19.22 5.41
CA ARG A 35 5.82 19.17 3.97
C ARG A 35 4.33 19.17 3.73
N ARG A 36 3.55 18.37 4.47
CA ARG A 36 2.16 18.08 4.12
C ARG A 36 1.29 17.68 5.30
N GLU A 37 -0.01 17.71 5.04
CA GLU A 37 -1.07 17.31 5.96
C GLU A 37 -1.52 15.88 5.67
N TYR A 38 -1.88 15.18 6.73
CA TYR A 38 -2.41 13.83 6.69
C TYR A 38 -3.83 13.86 7.27
N LEU A 39 -4.75 13.24 6.56
CA LEU A 39 -6.14 13.10 6.97
C LEU A 39 -6.42 11.63 7.31
N ARG A 40 -7.33 11.39 8.25
CA ARG A 40 -7.77 10.04 8.64
C ARG A 40 -9.28 9.90 8.45
N CYS A 41 -9.69 8.80 7.85
CA CYS A 41 -11.09 8.43 7.74
C CYS A 41 -11.54 7.62 8.96
N SER A 42 -12.64 8.03 9.61
CA SER A 42 -13.20 7.27 10.74
C SER A 42 -13.97 6.02 10.31
N SER A 43 -14.36 5.90 9.03
CA SER A 43 -15.13 4.74 8.53
C SER A 43 -14.26 3.54 8.14
N CYS A 44 -13.05 3.76 7.58
CA CYS A 44 -12.18 2.68 7.10
C CYS A 44 -10.75 2.77 7.67
N SER A 45 -10.52 3.67 8.63
CA SER A 45 -9.22 3.93 9.27
C SER A 45 -8.09 4.41 8.36
N LEU A 46 -8.29 4.52 7.04
CA LEU A 46 -7.27 4.97 6.10
C LEU A 46 -6.71 6.33 6.49
N ILE A 47 -5.38 6.44 6.54
CA ILE A 47 -4.67 7.71 6.59
C ILE A 47 -4.18 8.03 5.18
N PHE A 48 -4.37 9.26 4.72
CA PHE A 48 -4.00 9.66 3.36
C PHE A 48 -3.58 11.12 3.27
N VAL A 49 -2.81 11.42 2.23
CA VAL A 49 -2.42 12.76 1.84
C VAL A 49 -3.47 13.32 0.87
N PRO A 50 -3.98 14.55 1.06
CA PRO A 50 -4.87 15.20 0.09
C PRO A 50 -4.27 15.29 -1.32
N ALA A 51 -5.07 15.03 -2.36
CA ALA A 51 -4.62 14.97 -3.75
C ALA A 51 -3.81 16.20 -4.24
N PRO A 52 -4.14 17.45 -3.86
CA PRO A 52 -3.33 18.61 -4.27
C PRO A 52 -1.89 18.62 -3.73
N LEU A 53 -1.56 17.74 -2.78
CA LEU A 53 -0.23 17.60 -2.17
C LEU A 53 0.53 16.36 -2.69
N HIS A 54 -0.02 15.67 -3.70
CA HIS A 54 0.67 14.55 -4.35
C HIS A 54 1.74 15.09 -5.31
N LEU A 55 2.82 14.32 -5.47
CA LEU A 55 3.82 14.61 -6.48
C LEU A 55 3.25 14.40 -7.88
N THR A 56 3.76 15.17 -8.84
CA THR A 56 3.50 14.93 -10.27
C THR A 56 4.08 13.57 -10.69
N ILE A 57 3.60 13.03 -11.81
CA ILE A 57 4.07 11.74 -12.36
C ILE A 57 5.59 11.77 -12.60
N ASP A 58 6.13 12.87 -13.14
CA ASP A 58 7.57 13.00 -13.41
C ASP A 58 8.41 13.06 -12.13
N GLU A 59 7.90 13.73 -11.08
CA GLU A 59 8.56 13.77 -9.76
C GLU A 59 8.53 12.39 -9.07
N GLN A 60 7.41 11.65 -9.18
CA GLN A 60 7.33 10.27 -8.68
C GLN A 60 8.35 9.38 -9.37
N LYS A 61 8.39 9.39 -10.71
CA LYS A 61 9.36 8.60 -11.48
C LYS A 61 10.80 8.95 -11.11
N SER A 62 11.11 10.24 -10.98
CA SER A 62 12.44 10.70 -10.57
C SER A 62 12.85 10.17 -9.19
N ARG A 63 11.88 9.96 -8.29
CA ARG A 63 12.11 9.34 -6.99
C ARG A 63 12.34 7.82 -7.12
N TYR A 64 11.51 7.13 -7.90
CA TYR A 64 11.62 5.68 -8.13
C TYR A 64 12.93 5.28 -8.83
N ASP A 65 13.46 6.14 -9.70
CA ASP A 65 14.76 5.93 -10.36
C ASP A 65 15.95 5.90 -9.38
N LEU A 66 15.75 6.31 -8.11
CA LEU A 66 16.75 6.22 -7.04
C LEU A 66 16.71 4.87 -6.29
N HIS A 67 15.70 4.03 -6.51
CA HIS A 67 15.60 2.74 -5.86
C HIS A 67 16.67 1.77 -6.37
N ARG A 68 17.21 0.97 -5.43
CA ARG A 68 18.15 -0.11 -5.72
C ARG A 68 17.50 -1.43 -5.38
N ASN A 69 16.92 -2.07 -6.39
CA ASN A 69 16.34 -3.41 -6.29
C ASN A 69 17.37 -4.42 -6.84
N ASP A 70 18.35 -4.76 -6.01
CA ASP A 70 19.41 -5.69 -6.39
C ASP A 70 18.98 -7.13 -6.05
N SER A 71 18.81 -7.96 -7.08
CA SER A 71 18.39 -9.35 -6.92
C SER A 71 19.42 -10.22 -6.20
N GLU A 72 20.68 -9.77 -6.15
CA GLU A 72 21.79 -10.45 -5.50
C GLU A 72 21.98 -9.99 -4.05
N ASP A 73 21.30 -8.92 -3.60
CA ASP A 73 21.37 -8.45 -2.21
C ASP A 73 20.61 -9.41 -1.28
N PRO A 74 21.30 -10.12 -0.37
CA PRO A 74 20.66 -11.09 0.52
C PRO A 74 19.66 -10.43 1.48
N GLY A 75 19.89 -9.17 1.88
CA GLY A 75 19.00 -8.39 2.73
C GLY A 75 17.71 -8.03 2.00
N TYR A 76 17.80 -7.64 0.72
CA TYR A 76 16.62 -7.34 -0.09
C TYR A 76 15.81 -8.60 -0.41
N ARG A 77 16.48 -9.71 -0.74
CA ARG A 77 15.83 -11.03 -0.88
C ARG A 77 15.11 -11.44 0.41
N ALA A 78 15.77 -11.32 1.57
CA ALA A 78 15.16 -11.61 2.86
C ALA A 78 13.96 -10.70 3.17
N PHE A 79 14.03 -9.43 2.78
CA PHE A 79 12.92 -8.48 2.87
C PHE A 79 11.72 -8.97 2.05
N LEU A 80 11.92 -9.39 0.80
CA LEU A 80 10.86 -9.89 -0.08
C LEU A 80 10.34 -11.28 0.34
N SER A 81 11.20 -12.13 0.91
CA SER A 81 10.83 -13.44 1.45
C SER A 81 9.72 -13.38 2.49
N ARG A 82 9.59 -12.27 3.23
CA ARG A 82 8.48 -12.04 4.17
C ARG A 82 7.11 -12.12 3.48
N LEU A 83 7.01 -11.73 2.19
CA LEU A 83 5.82 -11.91 1.37
C LEU A 83 5.83 -13.24 0.62
N VAL A 84 6.97 -13.62 0.02
CA VAL A 84 7.08 -14.81 -0.83
C VAL A 84 6.74 -16.08 -0.06
N ASP A 85 7.38 -16.30 1.09
CA ASP A 85 7.24 -17.58 1.81
C ASP A 85 5.79 -17.88 2.22
N PRO A 86 5.03 -16.98 2.87
CA PRO A 86 3.64 -17.26 3.21
C PRO A 86 2.70 -17.25 1.99
N LEU A 87 3.04 -16.56 0.90
CA LEU A 87 2.31 -16.69 -0.36
C LEU A 87 2.46 -18.10 -0.93
N VAL A 88 3.69 -18.60 -1.05
CA VAL A 88 4.00 -19.94 -1.62
C VAL A 88 3.25 -21.05 -0.89
N GLU A 89 3.11 -20.96 0.43
CA GLU A 89 2.34 -21.93 1.24
C GLU A 89 0.86 -22.06 0.83
N ARG A 90 0.30 -21.05 0.13
CA ARG A 90 -1.10 -21.01 -0.32
C ARG A 90 -1.27 -21.33 -1.81
N LEU A 91 -0.17 -21.51 -2.55
CA LEU A 91 -0.24 -21.72 -3.99
C LEU A 91 -0.19 -23.20 -4.37
N ALA A 92 -0.99 -23.56 -5.36
CA ALA A 92 -0.84 -24.85 -6.03
C ALA A 92 0.45 -24.87 -6.86
N PRO A 93 1.14 -26.02 -6.98
CA PRO A 93 2.31 -26.14 -7.86
C PRO A 93 2.03 -25.65 -9.28
N GLY A 94 2.91 -24.83 -9.84
CA GLY A 94 2.77 -24.28 -11.19
C GLY A 94 1.75 -23.15 -11.33
N ALA A 95 1.23 -22.60 -10.23
CA ALA A 95 0.38 -21.41 -10.24
C ALA A 95 1.03 -20.25 -11.02
N ARG A 96 0.20 -19.48 -11.72
CA ARG A 96 0.63 -18.35 -12.55
C ARG A 96 0.24 -17.04 -11.89
N GLY A 97 1.19 -16.14 -11.78
CA GLY A 97 1.03 -14.89 -11.05
C GLY A 97 1.38 -13.64 -11.82
N LEU A 98 1.06 -12.53 -11.16
CA LEU A 98 1.49 -11.18 -11.54
C LEU A 98 2.22 -10.53 -10.37
N ASP A 99 3.39 -9.98 -10.63
CA ASP A 99 4.04 -8.98 -9.78
C ASP A 99 3.54 -7.59 -10.19
N PHE A 100 2.66 -7.01 -9.37
CA PHE A 100 2.01 -5.73 -9.61
C PHE A 100 2.77 -4.61 -8.90
N GLY A 101 3.27 -3.64 -9.66
CA GLY A 101 4.17 -2.61 -9.14
C GLY A 101 5.61 -3.11 -9.04
N SER A 102 6.05 -3.93 -10.00
CA SER A 102 7.33 -4.65 -9.94
C SER A 102 8.58 -3.75 -9.90
N GLY A 103 8.44 -2.44 -10.19
CA GLY A 103 9.52 -1.48 -10.15
C GLY A 103 10.63 -1.76 -11.17
N PRO A 104 11.80 -1.09 -11.04
CA PRO A 104 12.98 -1.43 -11.81
C PRO A 104 13.62 -2.72 -11.24
N GLY A 105 14.03 -3.67 -12.09
CA GLY A 105 14.74 -4.88 -11.65
C GLY A 105 13.91 -5.82 -10.75
N PRO A 106 12.89 -6.50 -11.30
CA PRO A 106 11.89 -7.22 -10.50
C PRO A 106 12.48 -8.46 -9.80
N THR A 107 12.85 -8.31 -8.53
CA THR A 107 13.42 -9.41 -7.72
C THR A 107 12.32 -10.33 -7.18
N LEU A 108 11.13 -9.80 -6.91
CA LEU A 108 10.02 -10.58 -6.35
C LEU A 108 9.57 -11.68 -7.30
N SER A 109 9.44 -11.38 -8.61
CA SER A 109 9.14 -12.38 -9.62
C SER A 109 10.19 -13.47 -9.70
N LEU A 110 11.48 -13.12 -9.63
CA LEU A 110 12.59 -14.09 -9.65
C LEU A 110 12.51 -15.05 -8.46
N LEU A 111 12.26 -14.55 -7.25
CA LEU A 111 12.11 -15.39 -6.06
C LEU A 111 10.95 -16.38 -6.18
N LEU A 112 9.85 -15.98 -6.81
CA LEU A 112 8.70 -16.84 -7.06
C LEU A 112 8.98 -17.85 -8.18
N GLU A 113 9.67 -17.44 -9.25
CA GLU A 113 10.09 -18.33 -10.34
C GLU A 113 11.06 -19.42 -9.85
N GLU A 114 12.00 -19.09 -8.95
CA GLU A 114 12.86 -20.05 -8.27
C GLU A 114 12.07 -21.10 -7.46
N ARG A 115 10.84 -20.79 -7.05
CA ARG A 115 9.92 -21.72 -6.35
C ARG A 115 9.01 -22.49 -7.31
N GLY A 116 9.20 -22.34 -8.62
CA GLY A 116 8.50 -23.10 -9.65
C GLY A 116 7.20 -22.46 -10.15
N PHE A 117 6.99 -21.18 -9.89
CA PHE A 117 5.84 -20.42 -10.41
C PHE A 117 6.17 -19.70 -11.71
N SER A 118 5.15 -19.31 -12.46
CA SER A 118 5.30 -18.46 -13.65
C SER A 118 4.77 -17.07 -13.34
N VAL A 119 5.60 -16.04 -13.45
CA VAL A 119 5.24 -14.68 -13.02
C VAL A 119 5.40 -13.69 -14.17
N GLN A 120 4.37 -12.88 -14.40
CA GLN A 120 4.46 -11.72 -15.29
C GLN A 120 4.70 -10.46 -14.43
N ASN A 121 5.43 -9.49 -14.97
CA ASN A 121 5.74 -8.24 -14.29
C ASN A 121 4.94 -7.10 -14.91
N TYR A 122 4.26 -6.32 -14.07
CA TYR A 122 3.59 -5.10 -14.48
C TYR A 122 4.02 -3.93 -13.61
N ASP A 123 4.40 -2.84 -14.26
CA ASP A 123 4.68 -1.57 -13.63
C ASP A 123 4.41 -0.42 -14.63
N PRO A 124 3.69 0.64 -14.24
CA PRO A 124 3.33 1.71 -15.18
C PRO A 124 4.53 2.46 -15.77
N PHE A 125 5.70 2.43 -15.13
CA PHE A 125 6.93 3.08 -15.60
C PHE A 125 7.92 2.09 -16.22
N TYR A 126 8.08 0.92 -15.62
CA TYR A 126 9.18 0.00 -15.94
C TYR A 126 8.75 -1.24 -16.75
N ALA A 127 7.48 -1.64 -16.67
CA ALA A 127 6.91 -2.76 -17.41
C ALA A 127 5.43 -2.49 -17.83
N PRO A 128 5.18 -1.50 -18.71
CA PRO A 128 3.86 -0.90 -18.89
C PRO A 128 2.92 -1.68 -19.84
N ASP A 129 3.04 -3.02 -19.88
CA ASP A 129 2.16 -3.83 -20.72
C ASP A 129 0.75 -3.91 -20.09
N SER A 130 -0.09 -2.95 -20.47
CA SER A 130 -1.48 -2.87 -20.03
C SER A 130 -2.34 -4.07 -20.45
N THR A 131 -1.89 -4.92 -21.38
CA THR A 131 -2.64 -6.15 -21.72
C THR A 131 -2.67 -7.13 -20.56
N LEU A 132 -1.69 -7.07 -19.65
CA LEU A 132 -1.64 -7.86 -18.42
C LEU A 132 -2.78 -7.55 -17.46
N LEU A 133 -3.29 -6.31 -17.49
CA LEU A 133 -4.39 -5.86 -16.63
C LEU A 133 -5.77 -6.37 -17.06
N LYS A 134 -5.85 -7.06 -18.21
CA LYS A 134 -7.08 -7.66 -18.73
C LYS A 134 -7.17 -9.17 -18.46
N LYS A 135 -6.18 -9.73 -17.76
CA LYS A 135 -6.07 -11.15 -17.44
C LYS A 135 -6.59 -11.44 -16.03
N ARG A 136 -6.56 -12.72 -15.65
CA ARG A 136 -6.77 -13.23 -14.30
C ARG A 136 -5.60 -14.15 -13.96
N TYR A 137 -5.19 -14.13 -12.70
CA TYR A 137 -4.04 -14.88 -12.20
C TYR A 137 -4.43 -15.75 -11.02
N ASP A 138 -3.71 -16.85 -10.85
CA ASP A 138 -3.85 -17.72 -9.67
C ASP A 138 -3.35 -16.97 -8.42
N PHE A 139 -2.43 -16.02 -8.59
CA PHE A 139 -2.07 -15.06 -7.56
C PHE A 139 -1.62 -13.70 -8.09
N VAL A 140 -1.71 -12.68 -7.26
CA VAL A 140 -1.14 -11.35 -7.52
C VAL A 140 -0.29 -10.96 -6.32
N ALA A 141 1.00 -10.71 -6.53
CA ALA A 141 1.90 -10.19 -5.51
C ALA A 141 2.09 -8.68 -5.73
N CYS A 142 2.12 -7.91 -4.64
CA CYS A 142 2.18 -6.45 -4.68
C CYS A 142 2.96 -5.95 -3.45
N SER A 143 4.26 -5.70 -3.64
CA SER A 143 5.16 -5.29 -2.56
C SER A 143 5.54 -3.83 -2.71
N GLU A 144 5.40 -3.05 -1.63
CA GLU A 144 5.77 -1.63 -1.57
C GLU A 144 5.21 -0.83 -2.77
N THR A 145 3.88 -0.88 -2.92
CA THR A 145 3.17 -0.33 -4.08
C THR A 145 1.84 0.29 -3.67
N VAL A 146 1.07 -0.36 -2.80
CA VAL A 146 -0.28 0.10 -2.42
C VAL A 146 -0.28 1.45 -1.70
N GLU A 147 0.82 1.81 -1.03
CA GLU A 147 1.02 3.10 -0.36
C GLU A 147 1.16 4.28 -1.36
N HIS A 148 1.39 3.98 -2.63
CA HIS A 148 1.47 4.95 -3.72
C HIS A 148 0.12 5.15 -4.45
N PHE A 149 -0.94 4.43 -4.05
CA PHE A 149 -2.24 4.53 -4.70
C PHE A 149 -2.86 5.92 -4.50
N CYS A 150 -2.89 6.72 -5.57
CA CYS A 150 -3.53 8.03 -5.57
C CYS A 150 -5.06 7.93 -5.57
N ALA A 151 -5.63 6.85 -6.11
CA ALA A 151 -7.07 6.60 -6.22
C ALA A 151 -7.42 5.22 -5.65
N PRO A 152 -7.17 4.96 -4.34
CA PRO A 152 -7.20 3.64 -3.76
C PRO A 152 -8.51 2.87 -3.97
N ALA A 153 -9.67 3.53 -4.06
CA ALA A 153 -10.90 2.83 -4.44
C ALA A 153 -10.80 2.11 -5.79
N THR A 154 -10.29 2.80 -6.81
CA THR A 154 -10.10 2.25 -8.17
C THR A 154 -8.90 1.34 -8.24
N ASP A 155 -7.80 1.69 -7.57
CA ASP A 155 -6.56 0.92 -7.60
C ASP A 155 -6.72 -0.45 -6.93
N TRP A 156 -7.39 -0.53 -5.77
CA TRP A 156 -7.73 -1.80 -5.14
C TRP A 156 -8.73 -2.60 -5.96
N GLN A 157 -9.71 -1.95 -6.58
CA GLN A 157 -10.64 -2.63 -7.49
C GLN A 157 -9.90 -3.25 -8.67
N LEU A 158 -8.92 -2.55 -9.26
CA LEU A 158 -8.08 -3.09 -10.31
C LEU A 158 -7.28 -4.28 -9.78
N LEU A 159 -6.50 -4.12 -8.71
CA LEU A 159 -5.67 -5.18 -8.12
C LEU A 159 -6.48 -6.45 -7.87
N PHE A 160 -7.63 -6.33 -7.22
CA PHE A 160 -8.51 -7.47 -6.89
C PHE A 160 -9.19 -8.06 -8.12
N SER A 161 -9.48 -7.25 -9.13
CA SER A 161 -10.00 -7.76 -10.39
C SER A 161 -9.00 -8.66 -11.11
N LEU A 162 -7.70 -8.61 -10.81
CA LEU A 162 -6.69 -9.45 -11.45
C LEU A 162 -6.64 -10.85 -10.84
N VAL A 163 -7.23 -11.07 -9.67
CA VAL A 163 -7.21 -12.36 -8.99
C VAL A 163 -8.33 -13.26 -9.52
N GLY A 164 -8.00 -14.50 -9.89
CA GLY A 164 -8.96 -15.52 -10.27
C GLY A 164 -9.72 -16.08 -9.06
N THR A 165 -10.85 -16.75 -9.30
CA THR A 165 -11.58 -17.48 -8.25
C THR A 165 -10.69 -18.53 -7.59
N GLY A 166 -10.65 -18.56 -6.25
CA GLY A 166 -9.75 -19.43 -5.49
C GLY A 166 -8.30 -18.94 -5.45
N GLY A 167 -8.00 -17.78 -6.04
CA GLY A 167 -6.67 -17.19 -6.07
C GLY A 167 -6.34 -16.36 -4.83
N VAL A 168 -5.10 -15.86 -4.79
CA VAL A 168 -4.56 -15.10 -3.65
C VAL A 168 -4.00 -13.75 -4.11
N ALA A 169 -4.36 -12.66 -3.44
CA ALA A 169 -3.57 -11.43 -3.50
C ALA A 169 -2.67 -11.32 -2.27
N ALA A 170 -1.37 -11.19 -2.47
CA ALA A 170 -0.41 -10.92 -1.41
C ALA A 170 0.06 -9.47 -1.51
N VAL A 171 -0.15 -8.70 -0.45
CA VAL A 171 0.25 -7.30 -0.37
C VAL A 171 1.24 -7.13 0.76
N MET A 172 2.38 -6.49 0.48
CA MET A 172 3.34 -6.09 1.49
C MET A 172 3.50 -4.57 1.49
N THR A 173 3.31 -3.95 2.64
CA THR A 173 3.55 -2.53 2.89
C THR A 173 3.73 -2.34 4.40
N ALA A 174 4.39 -1.27 4.81
CA ALA A 174 4.54 -1.01 6.23
C ALA A 174 3.21 -0.55 6.83
N PHE A 175 2.76 -1.23 7.90
CA PHE A 175 1.49 -0.88 8.55
C PHE A 175 1.60 0.40 9.36
N VAL A 176 0.51 1.16 9.41
CA VAL A 176 0.37 2.30 10.34
C VAL A 176 0.68 1.81 11.75
N PRO A 177 1.65 2.42 12.45
CA PRO A 177 2.01 2.01 13.80
C PRO A 177 0.85 2.26 14.76
N ALA A 178 0.73 1.42 15.78
CA ALA A 178 -0.17 1.69 16.89
C ALA A 178 0.26 3.00 17.58
N GLU A 179 -0.71 3.83 17.96
CA GLU A 179 -0.41 5.09 18.64
C GLU A 179 0.38 4.82 19.93
N SER A 180 1.53 5.49 20.06
CA SER A 180 2.35 5.47 21.27
C SER A 180 2.61 6.89 21.76
N GLU A 181 2.78 7.06 23.07
CA GLU A 181 3.16 8.36 23.66
C GLU A 181 4.52 8.85 23.15
N GLU A 182 5.44 7.91 22.85
CA GLU A 182 6.71 8.24 22.22
C GLU A 182 6.49 8.58 20.74
N ARG A 183 6.96 9.75 20.33
CA ARG A 183 6.89 10.18 18.92
C ARG A 183 7.54 9.19 17.96
N ALA A 184 8.62 8.51 18.38
CA ALA A 184 9.32 7.54 17.55
C ALA A 184 8.45 6.32 17.19
N GLY A 185 7.50 5.95 18.05
CA GLY A 185 6.54 4.87 17.80
C GLY A 185 5.23 5.34 17.19
N SER A 186 5.00 6.66 17.05
CA SER A 186 3.78 7.19 16.46
C SER A 186 3.91 7.48 14.96
N PHE A 187 2.77 7.62 14.28
CA PHE A 187 2.76 8.00 12.87
C PHE A 187 3.56 9.28 12.60
N ALA A 188 3.54 10.25 13.52
CA ALA A 188 4.24 11.53 13.35
C ALA A 188 5.79 11.42 13.33
N GLY A 189 6.37 10.36 13.90
CA GLY A 189 7.81 10.06 13.85
C GLY A 189 8.18 8.92 12.89
N TRP A 190 7.19 8.28 12.28
CA TRP A 190 7.39 7.12 11.42
C TRP A 190 8.01 7.50 10.08
N ARG A 191 9.28 7.13 9.87
CA ARG A 191 10.05 7.52 8.67
C ARG A 191 9.44 7.04 7.35
N TYR A 192 8.64 5.98 7.38
CA TYR A 192 8.00 5.46 6.16
C TYR A 192 7.11 6.50 5.48
N LYS A 193 6.42 7.36 6.24
CA LYS A 193 5.57 8.41 5.66
C LYS A 193 6.35 9.57 5.02
N ASP A 194 7.65 9.67 5.32
CA ASP A 194 8.51 10.79 4.92
C ASP A 194 8.90 10.71 3.44
N ASP A 195 8.75 9.53 2.82
CA ASP A 195 8.83 9.43 1.36
C ASP A 195 7.62 10.17 0.73
N PRO A 196 7.86 11.23 -0.06
CA PRO A 196 6.78 12.02 -0.63
C PRO A 196 5.91 11.23 -1.63
N THR A 197 6.38 10.08 -2.15
CA THR A 197 5.56 9.24 -3.04
C THR A 197 4.52 8.41 -2.28
N HIS A 198 4.68 8.21 -0.96
CA HIS A 198 3.67 7.52 -0.15
C HIS A 198 2.52 8.49 0.15
N VAL A 199 1.32 8.15 -0.29
CA VAL A 199 0.12 9.00 -0.23
C VAL A 199 -1.06 8.34 0.47
N THR A 200 -1.01 7.01 0.64
CA THR A 200 -1.99 6.21 1.37
C THR A 200 -1.29 5.32 2.38
N PHE A 201 -1.86 5.19 3.58
CA PHE A 201 -1.26 4.44 4.68
C PHE A 201 -2.32 3.55 5.34
N TYR A 202 -2.01 2.27 5.44
CA TYR A 202 -2.96 1.23 5.80
C TYR A 202 -2.66 0.71 7.21
N SER A 203 -3.67 0.70 8.07
CA SER A 203 -3.63 -0.07 9.31
C SER A 203 -4.20 -1.48 9.07
N LYS A 204 -4.05 -2.37 10.07
CA LYS A 204 -4.67 -3.71 10.02
C LYS A 204 -6.19 -3.59 9.86
N GLU A 205 -6.82 -2.62 10.52
CA GLU A 205 -8.24 -2.32 10.42
C GLU A 205 -8.63 -1.87 9.00
N THR A 206 -7.80 -1.09 8.32
CA THR A 206 -8.06 -0.70 6.92
C THR A 206 -8.05 -1.92 6.00
N PHE A 207 -7.12 -2.86 6.19
CA PHE A 207 -7.10 -4.08 5.38
C PHE A 207 -8.30 -5.00 5.63
N PHE A 208 -8.72 -5.16 6.89
CA PHE A 208 -9.94 -5.92 7.19
C PHE A 208 -11.18 -5.24 6.59
N TRP A 209 -11.25 -3.91 6.62
CA TRP A 209 -12.33 -3.17 5.97
C TRP A 209 -12.32 -3.36 4.45
N ILE A 210 -11.15 -3.35 3.81
CA ILE A 210 -11.02 -3.65 2.37
C ILE A 210 -11.54 -5.07 2.10
N ALA A 211 -11.12 -6.06 2.89
CA ALA A 211 -11.55 -7.44 2.74
C ALA A 211 -13.09 -7.57 2.79
N GLU A 212 -13.71 -6.95 3.80
CA GLU A 212 -15.16 -6.91 3.97
C GLU A 212 -15.86 -6.26 2.77
N LYS A 213 -15.37 -5.09 2.31
CA LYS A 213 -15.93 -4.38 1.16
C LYS A 213 -15.96 -5.23 -0.11
N PHE A 214 -14.93 -6.04 -0.33
CA PHE A 214 -14.81 -6.88 -1.52
C PHE A 214 -15.33 -8.31 -1.33
N GLY A 215 -15.81 -8.66 -0.12
CA GLY A 215 -16.32 -10.00 0.17
C GLY A 215 -15.24 -11.09 0.16
N VAL A 216 -13.98 -10.73 0.44
CA VAL A 216 -12.84 -11.64 0.47
C VAL A 216 -12.35 -11.85 1.90
N LYS A 217 -11.57 -12.91 2.14
CA LYS A 217 -10.91 -13.10 3.45
C LYS A 217 -9.59 -12.35 3.46
N ALA A 218 -9.21 -11.81 4.62
CA ALA A 218 -7.88 -11.24 4.84
C ALA A 218 -7.20 -11.91 6.03
N GLU A 219 -5.90 -12.15 5.88
CA GLU A 219 -5.02 -12.69 6.92
C GLU A 219 -3.78 -11.80 7.02
N ILE A 220 -3.47 -11.32 8.23
CA ILE A 220 -2.26 -10.57 8.51
C ILE A 220 -1.13 -11.55 8.85
N VAL A 221 -0.01 -11.45 8.13
CA VAL A 221 1.18 -12.27 8.34
C VAL A 221 2.35 -11.37 8.73
N GLY A 222 2.90 -11.59 9.93
CA GLY A 222 3.96 -10.76 10.48
C GLY A 222 3.53 -9.29 10.65
N GLU A 223 4.45 -8.37 10.31
CA GLU A 223 4.30 -6.94 10.58
C GLU A 223 4.02 -6.08 9.34
N SER A 224 4.00 -6.68 8.15
CA SER A 224 3.88 -5.93 6.89
C SER A 224 3.14 -6.65 5.77
N VAL A 225 2.68 -7.88 5.97
CA VAL A 225 2.04 -8.66 4.89
C VAL A 225 0.58 -8.90 5.21
N VAL A 226 -0.26 -8.73 4.20
CA VAL A 226 -1.65 -9.20 4.21
C VAL A 226 -1.90 -10.10 3.00
N LEU A 227 -2.57 -11.22 3.25
CA LEU A 227 -2.98 -12.16 2.22
C LEU A 227 -4.50 -12.11 2.10
N PHE A 228 -4.99 -11.94 0.87
CA PHE A 228 -6.41 -11.97 0.55
C PHE A 228 -6.76 -13.23 -0.23
N SER A 229 -7.84 -13.92 0.16
CA SER A 229 -8.32 -15.13 -0.50
C SER A 229 -9.71 -14.94 -1.08
N PHE A 230 -9.88 -15.31 -2.36
CA PHE A 230 -11.05 -15.05 -3.20
C PHE A 230 -11.91 -16.28 -3.45
#